data_AF-A0A918I312-F1
#
_entry.id   AF-A0A918I312-F1
#
_cell.length_a   1.000
_cell.length_b   1.000
_cell.length_c   1.000
_cell.angle_alpha   90.00
_cell.angle_beta   90.00
_cell.angle_gamma   90.00
#
_symmetry.space_group_name_H-M   'P 1'
#
loop_
_entity.id
_entity.type
_entity.pdbx_description
1 polymer ?
#
loop_
_entity_poly.entity_id
_entity_poly.type
_entity_poly.pdbx_seq_one_letter_code
_entity_poly.pdbx_strand_id
1 'polypeptide(L)'
;MSDLTPRSTTAAPAPADGDNRYKAVQAKLDKLGKAMDDAGLELESLLRSMQANAGDAGDMAQDIANAHLDPKFVALTNAVEAALVGAAREVRTLSDTAQETADLTHQTRRTHAKLYGALDDIRSGRRERTPKPGFFNR
;
A
#
# COMPACT_ATOMS: atom_id res chain seq x y z
N MET A 1 -25.28 -5.93 7.85
CA MET A 1 -24.14 -6.69 7.32
C MET A 1 -23.55 -5.85 6.20
N SER A 2 -22.45 -5.16 6.46
CA SER A 2 -21.74 -4.39 5.43
C SER A 2 -20.84 -5.35 4.67
N ASP A 3 -21.25 -5.72 3.47
CA ASP A 3 -20.43 -6.44 2.50
C ASP A 3 -19.28 -5.53 2.07
N LEU A 4 -18.14 -5.63 2.77
CA LEU A 4 -16.84 -5.24 2.23
C LEU A 4 -16.47 -6.29 1.19
N THR A 5 -17.14 -6.26 0.05
CA THR A 5 -16.80 -7.10 -1.09
C THR A 5 -15.40 -6.71 -1.56
N PRO A 6 -14.42 -7.63 -1.54
CA PRO A 6 -13.11 -7.36 -2.12
C PRO A 6 -13.32 -6.99 -3.58
N ARG A 7 -12.86 -5.79 -3.95
CA ARG A 7 -12.99 -5.28 -5.31
C ARG A 7 -12.32 -6.31 -6.23
N SER A 8 -13.12 -6.93 -7.11
CA SER A 8 -12.64 -7.93 -8.06
C SER A 8 -11.40 -7.40 -8.79
N THR A 9 -10.24 -8.00 -8.55
CA THR A 9 -8.95 -7.68 -9.19
C THR A 9 -8.87 -8.19 -10.64
N THR A 10 -10.02 -8.43 -11.28
CA THR A 10 -10.19 -8.75 -12.70
C THR A 10 -10.14 -7.52 -13.61
N ALA A 11 -9.79 -6.35 -13.08
CA ALA A 11 -9.34 -5.27 -13.93
C ALA A 11 -8.05 -5.74 -14.62
N ALA A 12 -8.15 -6.05 -15.91
CA ALA A 12 -6.98 -6.22 -16.76
C ALA A 12 -6.02 -5.06 -16.47
N PRO A 13 -4.69 -5.30 -16.35
CA PRO A 13 -3.73 -4.24 -16.13
C PRO A 13 -4.06 -3.11 -17.10
N ALA A 14 -4.29 -1.90 -16.57
CA ALA A 14 -4.60 -0.76 -17.43
C ALA A 14 -3.54 -0.76 -18.55
N PRO A 15 -3.97 -0.71 -19.83
CA PRO A 15 -3.03 -0.75 -20.95
C PRO A 15 -1.97 0.28 -20.66
N ALA A 16 -0.71 -0.15 -20.58
CA ALA A 16 0.39 0.73 -20.24
C ALA A 16 0.30 1.90 -21.22
N ASP A 17 0.00 3.09 -20.70
CA ASP A 17 -0.02 4.30 -21.50
C ASP A 17 1.29 4.32 -22.27
N GLY A 18 1.21 4.26 -23.60
CA GLY A 18 2.31 3.88 -24.49
C GLY A 18 3.50 4.85 -24.42
N ASP A 19 3.34 5.95 -23.68
CA ASP A 19 4.41 6.84 -23.30
C ASP A 19 5.30 6.25 -22.20
N ASN A 20 6.37 5.60 -22.67
CA ASN A 20 7.49 5.12 -21.87
C ASN A 20 8.72 6.05 -21.97
N ARG A 21 8.52 7.33 -22.35
CA ARG A 21 9.60 8.32 -22.30
C ARG A 21 10.05 8.52 -20.85
N TYR A 22 11.31 8.92 -20.69
CA TYR A 22 11.95 9.09 -19.38
C TYR A 22 11.07 9.88 -18.39
N LYS A 23 10.56 11.05 -18.81
CA LYS A 23 9.72 11.91 -17.97
C LYS A 23 8.41 11.24 -17.55
N ALA A 24 7.78 10.48 -18.45
CA ALA A 24 6.56 9.76 -18.15
C ALA A 24 6.81 8.64 -17.13
N VAL A 25 7.90 7.88 -17.27
CA VAL A 25 8.28 6.83 -16.30
C VAL A 25 8.62 7.44 -14.94
N GLN A 26 9.37 8.55 -14.91
CA GLN A 26 9.69 9.27 -13.67
C GLN A 26 8.43 9.75 -12.95
N ALA A 27 7.46 10.32 -13.68
CA ALA A 27 6.19 10.77 -13.12
C ALA A 27 5.33 9.59 -12.62
N LYS A 28 5.29 8.47 -13.35
CA LYS A 28 4.58 7.25 -12.95
C LYS A 28 5.18 6.68 -11.65
N LEU A 29 6.50 6.60 -11.54
CA LEU A 29 7.17 6.13 -10.33
C LEU A 29 6.98 7.09 -9.14
N ASP A 30 7.05 8.41 -9.34
CA ASP A 30 6.76 9.39 -8.29
C ASP A 30 5.32 9.25 -7.77
N LYS A 31 4.34 9.11 -8.69
CA LYS A 31 2.93 8.92 -8.32
C LYS A 31 2.70 7.61 -7.59
N LEU A 32 3.33 6.52 -8.05
CA LEU A 32 3.23 5.22 -7.40
C LEU A 32 3.83 5.25 -6.00
N GLY A 33 5.03 5.82 -5.83
CA GLY A 33 5.68 5.93 -4.52
C GLY A 33 4.81 6.68 -3.51
N LYS A 34 4.30 7.86 -3.89
CA LYS A 34 3.38 8.64 -3.06
C LYS A 34 2.10 7.89 -2.69
N ALA A 35 1.49 7.22 -3.67
CA ALA A 35 0.27 6.45 -3.40
C ALA A 35 0.52 5.29 -2.42
N MET A 36 1.70 4.67 -2.46
CA MET A 36 2.08 3.62 -1.51
C MET A 36 2.41 4.20 -0.12
N ASP A 37 3.08 5.36 -0.05
CA ASP A 37 3.32 6.08 1.20
C ASP A 37 1.99 6.47 1.88
N ASP A 38 1.04 7.04 1.12
CA ASP A 38 -0.29 7.41 1.60
C ASP A 38 -1.09 6.18 2.07
N ALA A 39 -1.07 5.10 1.28
CA ALA A 39 -1.70 3.84 1.65
C ALA A 39 -1.11 3.24 2.93
N GLY A 40 0.21 3.35 3.13
CA GLY A 40 0.88 2.93 4.36
C GLY A 40 0.30 3.62 5.60
N LEU A 41 0.14 4.95 5.55
CA LEU A 41 -0.44 5.74 6.63
C LEU A 41 -1.91 5.39 6.91
N GLU A 42 -2.71 5.17 5.86
CA GLU A 42 -4.11 4.76 6.00
C GLU A 42 -4.22 3.37 6.65
N LEU A 43 -3.37 2.43 6.24
CA LEU A 43 -3.35 1.07 6.78
C LEU A 43 -2.88 1.04 8.25
N GLU A 44 -1.91 1.87 8.63
CA GLU A 44 -1.53 2.03 10.03
C GLU A 44 -2.66 2.59 10.88
N SER A 45 -3.40 3.58 10.37
CA SER A 45 -4.57 4.13 11.05
C SER A 45 -5.66 3.08 11.22
N LEU A 46 -5.91 2.28 10.18
CA LEU A 46 -6.86 1.18 10.22
C LEU A 46 -6.43 0.11 11.24
N LEU A 47 -5.15 -0.23 11.28
CA LEU A 47 -4.59 -1.19 12.24
C LEU A 47 -4.83 -0.75 13.68
N ARG A 48 -4.51 0.52 14.01
CA ARG A 48 -4.73 1.07 15.35
C ARG A 48 -6.22 1.04 15.74
N SER A 49 -7.11 1.37 14.81
CA SER A 49 -8.56 1.33 15.02
C SER A 49 -9.06 -0.10 15.27
N MET A 50 -8.60 -1.08 14.49
CA MET A 50 -8.98 -2.48 14.69
C MET A 50 -8.52 -3.02 16.04
N GLN A 51 -7.31 -2.67 16.48
CA GLN A 51 -6.79 -3.07 17.79
C GLN A 51 -7.57 -2.43 18.94
N ALA A 52 -7.91 -1.14 18.83
CA ALA A 52 -8.75 -0.47 19.82
C ALA A 52 -10.14 -1.13 19.92
N ASN A 53 -10.81 -1.33 18.79
CA ASN A 53 -12.12 -1.97 18.76
C ASN A 53 -12.09 -3.42 19.27
N ALA A 54 -10.98 -4.14 19.07
CA ALA A 54 -10.81 -5.48 19.62
C ALA A 54 -10.72 -5.43 21.16
N GLY A 55 -9.93 -4.49 21.70
CA GLY A 55 -9.86 -4.25 23.15
C GLY A 55 -11.23 -3.92 23.75
N ASP A 56 -11.94 -2.97 23.14
CA ASP A 56 -13.29 -2.56 23.57
C ASP A 56 -14.29 -3.74 23.54
N ALA A 57 -14.18 -4.62 22.53
CA ALA A 57 -15.00 -5.82 22.45
C ALA A 57 -14.66 -6.81 23.59
N GLY A 58 -13.39 -7.03 23.88
CA GLY A 58 -12.96 -7.89 24.99
C GLY A 58 -13.47 -7.37 26.35
N ASP A 59 -13.33 -6.07 26.60
CA ASP A 59 -13.82 -5.43 27.82
C ASP A 59 -15.35 -5.55 27.93
N MET A 60 -16.07 -5.33 26.83
CA MET A 60 -17.53 -5.49 26.79
C MET A 60 -17.96 -6.94 27.01
N ALA A 61 -17.24 -7.92 26.49
CA ALA A 61 -17.52 -9.33 26.75
C ALA A 61 -17.36 -9.68 28.24
N GLN A 62 -16.34 -9.10 28.89
CA GLN A 62 -16.12 -9.24 30.32
C GLN A 62 -17.24 -8.58 31.14
N ASP A 63 -17.69 -7.38 30.75
CA ASP A 63 -18.80 -6.69 31.41
C ASP A 63 -20.12 -7.45 31.28
N ILE A 64 -20.41 -8.01 30.09
CA ILE A 64 -21.59 -8.86 29.86
C ILE A 64 -21.54 -10.12 30.75
N ALA A 65 -20.37 -10.74 30.87
CA ALA A 65 -20.17 -11.91 31.72
C ALA A 65 -20.37 -11.58 33.21
N ASN A 66 -19.80 -10.45 33.66
CA ASN A 66 -19.93 -9.97 35.04
C ASN A 66 -21.37 -9.58 35.39
N ALA A 67 -22.14 -9.09 34.41
CA ALA A 67 -23.56 -8.76 34.56
C ALA A 67 -24.48 -10.00 34.55
N HIS A 68 -23.93 -11.22 34.43
CA HIS A 68 -24.68 -12.47 34.34
C HIS A 68 -25.76 -12.47 33.23
N LEU A 69 -25.49 -11.76 32.13
CA LEU A 69 -26.34 -11.76 30.95
C LEU A 69 -26.21 -13.08 30.17
N ASP A 70 -27.03 -13.25 29.12
CA ASP A 70 -27.02 -14.46 28.29
C ASP A 70 -25.59 -14.73 27.75
N PRO A 71 -25.01 -15.92 28.03
CA PRO A 71 -23.68 -16.31 27.54
C PRO A 71 -23.49 -16.20 26.03
N LYS A 72 -24.58 -16.24 25.26
CA LYS A 72 -24.55 -16.02 23.81
C LYS A 72 -23.96 -14.66 23.43
N PHE A 73 -24.22 -13.62 24.21
CA PHE A 73 -23.67 -12.28 23.94
C PHE A 73 -22.17 -12.23 24.22
N VAL A 74 -21.70 -12.91 25.28
CA VAL A 74 -20.25 -13.05 25.55
C VAL A 74 -19.56 -13.76 24.39
N ALA A 75 -20.12 -14.87 23.92
CA ALA A 75 -19.56 -15.63 22.80
C ALA A 75 -19.52 -14.82 21.50
N LEU A 76 -20.58 -14.04 21.21
CA LEU A 76 -20.64 -13.18 20.03
C LEU A 76 -19.59 -12.07 20.09
N THR A 77 -19.46 -11.41 21.24
CA THR A 77 -18.50 -10.30 21.41
C THR A 77 -17.05 -10.79 21.33
N ASN A 78 -16.74 -11.94 21.95
CA ASN A 78 -15.44 -12.59 21.80
C ASN A 78 -15.12 -12.99 20.35
N ALA A 79 -16.14 -13.39 19.58
CA ALA A 79 -15.95 -13.69 18.15
C ALA A 79 -15.60 -12.42 17.34
N VAL A 80 -16.18 -11.27 17.71
CA VAL A 80 -15.84 -9.97 17.09
C VAL A 80 -14.42 -9.56 17.44
N GLU A 81 -14.01 -9.67 18.70
CA GLU A 81 -12.63 -9.42 19.13
C GLU A 81 -11.65 -10.29 18.31
N ALA A 82 -11.88 -11.60 18.25
CA ALA A 82 -11.02 -12.53 17.51
C ALA A 82 -10.93 -12.18 16.01
N ALA A 83 -12.06 -11.80 15.40
CA ALA A 83 -12.10 -11.36 14.01
C ALA A 83 -11.30 -10.07 13.78
N LEU A 84 -11.42 -9.09 14.67
CA LEU A 84 -10.68 -7.82 14.59
C LEU A 84 -9.17 -8.03 14.79
N VAL A 85 -8.77 -8.89 15.73
CA VAL A 85 -7.36 -9.27 15.93
C VAL A 85 -6.81 -9.99 14.71
N GLY A 86 -7.60 -10.90 14.11
CA GLY A 86 -7.23 -11.57 12.86
C GLY A 86 -7.04 -10.58 11.71
N ALA A 87 -8.02 -9.70 11.48
CA ALA A 87 -7.96 -8.68 10.44
C ALA A 87 -6.80 -7.71 10.63
N ALA A 88 -6.51 -7.31 11.87
CA ALA A 88 -5.36 -6.46 12.21
C ALA A 88 -4.02 -7.07 11.75
N ARG A 89 -3.85 -8.40 11.84
CA ARG A 89 -2.63 -9.07 11.34
C ARG A 89 -2.50 -8.97 9.83
N GLU A 90 -3.59 -9.16 9.09
CA GLU A 90 -3.58 -9.03 7.63
C GLU A 90 -3.32 -7.59 7.17
N VAL A 91 -3.94 -6.61 7.84
CA VAL A 91 -3.71 -5.18 7.58
C VAL A 91 -2.24 -4.81 7.83
N ARG A 92 -1.61 -5.38 8.87
CA ARG A 92 -0.19 -5.18 9.13
C ARG A 92 0.67 -5.71 7.98
N THR A 93 0.43 -6.94 7.53
CA THR A 93 1.16 -7.51 6.38
C THR A 93 1.01 -6.65 5.13
N LEU A 94 -0.20 -6.12 4.89
CA LEU A 94 -0.45 -5.22 3.76
C LEU A 94 0.28 -3.88 3.90
N SER A 95 0.35 -3.32 5.12
CA SER A 95 1.10 -2.10 5.43
C SER A 95 2.60 -2.29 5.18
N ASP A 96 3.18 -3.40 5.66
CA ASP A 96 4.58 -3.75 5.42
C ASP A 96 4.88 -3.87 3.91
N THR A 97 3.97 -4.51 3.16
CA THR A 97 4.09 -4.67 1.69
C THR A 97 4.00 -3.33 0.96
N ALA A 98 3.11 -2.43 1.40
CA ALA A 98 2.98 -1.09 0.82
C ALA A 98 4.26 -0.28 1.04
N GLN A 99 4.83 -0.34 2.25
CA GLN A 99 6.09 0.33 2.58
C GLN A 99 7.27 -0.21 1.74
N GLU A 100 7.41 -1.53 1.63
CA GLU A 100 8.45 -2.14 0.79
C GLU A 100 8.30 -1.72 -0.69
N THR A 101 7.06 -1.68 -1.18
CA THR A 101 6.76 -1.25 -2.56
C THR A 101 7.10 0.22 -2.77
N ALA A 102 6.81 1.09 -1.80
CA ALA A 102 7.18 2.50 -1.83
C ALA A 102 8.70 2.66 -1.91
N ASP A 103 9.44 1.98 -1.03
CA ASP A 103 10.91 2.02 -0.98
C ASP A 103 11.54 1.55 -2.30
N LEU A 104 11.07 0.41 -2.83
CA LEU A 104 11.53 -0.11 -4.12
C LEU A 104 11.21 0.85 -5.27
N THR A 105 10.05 1.50 -5.23
CA THR A 105 9.65 2.50 -6.24
C THR A 105 10.56 3.72 -6.18
N HIS A 106 10.84 4.25 -4.99
CA HIS A 106 11.76 5.36 -4.78
C HIS A 106 13.18 5.01 -5.23
N GLN A 107 13.67 3.81 -4.90
CA GLN A 107 14.98 3.31 -5.34
C GLN A 107 15.04 3.16 -6.88
N THR A 108 14.00 2.59 -7.48
CA THR A 108 13.89 2.41 -8.92
C THR A 108 13.88 3.76 -9.63
N ARG A 109 13.13 4.73 -9.11
CA ARG A 109 13.10 6.10 -9.63
C ARG A 109 14.48 6.76 -9.61
N ARG A 110 15.20 6.67 -8.48
CA ARG A 110 16.57 7.20 -8.34
C ARG A 110 17.53 6.53 -9.32
N THR A 111 17.47 5.21 -9.43
CA THR A 111 18.32 4.43 -10.35
C THR A 111 18.03 4.76 -11.80
N HIS A 112 16.75 4.89 -12.16
CA HIS A 112 16.30 5.30 -13.48
C HIS A 112 16.74 6.73 -13.81
N ALA A 113 16.66 7.67 -12.85
CA ALA A 113 17.16 9.03 -13.01
C ALA A 113 18.67 9.05 -13.25
N LYS A 114 19.42 8.27 -12.47
CA LYS A 114 20.87 8.15 -12.60
C LYS A 114 21.28 7.58 -13.97
N LEU A 115 20.60 6.55 -14.47
CA LEU A 115 20.95 5.89 -15.74
C LEU A 115 20.51 6.66 -16.99
N TYR A 116 19.35 7.33 -16.92
CA TYR A 116 18.67 7.88 -18.09
C TYR A 116 18.45 9.39 -18.06
N GLY A 117 18.63 10.07 -16.92
CA GLY A 117 18.35 11.51 -16.80
C GLY A 117 19.19 12.36 -17.76
N ALA A 118 20.51 12.24 -17.69
CA ALA A 118 21.42 12.95 -18.60
C ALA A 118 21.20 12.57 -20.08
N LEU A 119 20.66 11.38 -20.36
CA LEU A 119 20.35 10.96 -21.73
C LEU A 119 19.07 11.58 -22.26
N ASP A 120 18.05 11.73 -21.41
CA ASP A 120 16.82 12.43 -21.78
C ASP A 120 17.11 13.88 -22.14
N ASP A 121 17.97 14.56 -21.38
CA ASP A 121 18.38 15.94 -21.65
C ASP A 121 19.08 16.08 -23.00
N ILE A 122 19.96 15.14 -23.36
CA ILE A 122 20.70 15.15 -24.64
C ILE A 122 19.81 14.74 -25.81
N ARG A 123 18.88 13.80 -25.60
CA ARG A 123 17.96 13.29 -26.64
C ARG A 123 16.81 14.24 -26.93
N SER A 124 16.43 15.08 -25.98
CA SER A 124 15.39 16.08 -26.12
C SER A 124 15.81 17.17 -27.13
N GLY A 125 15.58 16.91 -28.42
CA GLY A 125 15.78 17.89 -29.51
C GLY A 125 16.92 17.59 -30.49
N ARG A 126 17.60 16.43 -30.40
CA ARG A 126 18.66 16.04 -31.37
C ARG A 126 18.28 14.82 -32.20
N ARG A 127 18.67 14.85 -33.48
CA ARG A 127 18.56 13.71 -34.43
C ARG A 127 19.81 12.82 -34.47
N GLU A 128 20.89 13.20 -33.80
CA GLU A 128 22.18 12.54 -33.86
C GLU A 128 22.25 11.30 -32.95
N ARG A 129 23.25 10.44 -33.18
CA ARG A 129 23.47 9.22 -32.41
C ARG A 129 23.84 9.59 -30.97
N THR A 130 23.06 9.12 -30.00
CA THR A 130 23.24 9.44 -28.59
C THR A 130 23.90 8.30 -27.80
N PRO A 131 24.58 8.62 -26.68
CA PRO A 131 25.19 7.60 -25.82
C PRO A 131 24.16 6.61 -25.24
N LYS A 132 24.64 5.43 -24.79
CA LYS A 132 23.81 4.39 -24.17
C LYS A 132 23.52 4.70 -22.69
N PRO A 133 22.43 4.14 -22.11
CA PRO A 133 22.13 4.19 -20.68
C PRO A 133 23.34 3.90 -19.80
N GLY A 134 23.58 4.74 -18.79
CA GLY A 134 24.73 4.61 -17.89
C GLY A 134 26.06 5.18 -18.37
N PHE A 135 26.16 5.76 -19.58
CA PHE A 135 27.40 6.38 -20.07
C PHE A 135 27.98 7.46 -19.14
N PHE A 136 27.11 8.21 -18.45
CA PHE A 136 27.51 9.29 -17.54
C PHE A 136 27.69 8.84 -16.09
N ASN A 137 27.46 7.56 -15.78
CA ASN A 137 27.66 7.03 -14.44
C ASN A 137 29.10 6.56 -14.27
N ARG A 138 29.96 7.46 -13.76
CA ARG A 138 31.26 7.11 -13.19
C ARG A 138 31.15 6.90 -11.69
#